data_AF-A0A1B6L8E2-F1
#
_entry.id   AF-A0A1B6L8E2-F1
#
_cell.length_a   1.000
_cell.length_b   1.000
_cell.length_c   1.000
_cell.angle_alpha   90.00
_cell.angle_beta   90.00
_cell.angle_gamma   90.00
#
_symmetry.space_group_name_H-M   'P 1'
#
loop_
_entity.id
_entity.type
_entity.pdbx_description
1 polymer ?
#
loop_
_entity_poly.entity_id
_entity_poly.type
_entity_poly.pdbx_seq_one_letter_code
_entity_poly.pdbx_strand_id
1 'polypeptide(L)'
;ANSPDSHPSISDNEREYIRATLPNSSDLSSVMPTPWGQILTSKPMWALLIAHLGQNWGYTVLFTMLPNFLSEILLYDISMDGLTSSLIYLLMCVLTVIFSWITDYCIDRRLLSLTIVRKIWNSLAHWGAAMSLLLLTFTASSNTATLALLTIALALNSGVYLGFMANHIDLSPNFAGLLMGITNSVSNISSFLGPVVSGFIITEDTNRKEWMIAFYISAAIYFFGNLVFVLFGSADVQPWNDPINEEEKNTKITKYNTKSDYVTSI
;
A
#
# COMPACT_ATOMS: atom_id res chain seq x y z
N ALA A 1 -24.92 18.33 -6.03
CA ALA A 1 -24.27 19.58 -6.47
C ALA A 1 -22.81 19.26 -6.74
N ASN A 2 -22.25 19.67 -7.89
CA ASN A 2 -20.88 19.31 -8.30
C ASN A 2 -19.86 20.42 -8.00
N SER A 3 -20.28 21.48 -7.31
CA SER A 3 -19.38 22.53 -6.83
C SER A 3 -19.91 23.15 -5.53
N PRO A 4 -19.04 23.64 -4.64
CA PRO A 4 -19.44 24.41 -3.45
C PRO A 4 -20.34 25.62 -3.80
N ASP A 5 -20.17 26.18 -5.00
CA ASP A 5 -20.96 27.30 -5.50
C ASP A 5 -22.40 26.93 -5.89
N SER A 6 -22.67 25.66 -6.17
CA SER A 6 -24.01 25.17 -6.56
C SER A 6 -24.77 24.51 -5.41
N HIS A 7 -24.22 24.48 -4.19
CA HIS A 7 -24.87 23.87 -3.04
C HIS A 7 -25.84 24.84 -2.34
N PRO A 8 -27.14 24.52 -2.22
CA PRO A 8 -28.16 25.46 -1.70
C PRO A 8 -28.09 25.71 -0.18
N SER A 9 -27.37 24.87 0.57
CA SER A 9 -27.30 24.96 2.04
C SER A 9 -25.94 25.39 2.59
N ILE A 10 -25.01 25.81 1.74
CA ILE A 10 -23.67 26.21 2.21
C ILE A 10 -23.72 27.64 2.74
N SER A 11 -23.10 27.88 3.89
CA SER A 11 -23.00 29.24 4.44
C SER A 11 -21.98 30.07 3.67
N ASP A 12 -22.15 31.39 3.61
CA ASP A 12 -21.21 32.27 2.90
C ASP A 12 -19.79 32.20 3.51
N ASN A 13 -19.69 32.07 4.83
CA ASN A 13 -18.41 31.88 5.54
C ASN A 13 -17.72 30.56 5.15
N GLU A 14 -18.48 29.46 5.08
CA GLU A 14 -17.95 28.16 4.66
C GLU A 14 -17.56 28.17 3.18
N ARG A 15 -18.34 28.86 2.33
CA ARG A 15 -18.03 29.05 0.91
C ARG A 15 -16.73 29.84 0.73
N GLU A 16 -16.53 30.91 1.49
CA GLU A 16 -15.32 31.72 1.43
C GLU A 16 -14.11 30.96 1.97
N TYR A 17 -14.27 30.21 3.06
CA TYR A 17 -13.25 29.30 3.57
C TYR A 17 -12.85 28.24 2.53
N ILE A 18 -13.82 27.61 1.89
CA ILE A 18 -13.59 26.59 0.87
C ILE A 18 -12.92 27.19 -0.37
N ARG A 19 -13.30 28.39 -0.81
CA ARG A 19 -12.63 29.10 -1.92
C ARG A 19 -11.20 29.51 -1.57
N ALA A 20 -10.93 29.88 -0.32
CA ALA A 20 -9.59 30.25 0.13
C ALA A 20 -8.68 29.02 0.33
N THR A 21 -9.27 27.84 0.59
CA THR A 21 -8.53 26.60 0.88
C THR A 21 -8.40 25.68 -0.35
N LEU A 22 -9.35 25.73 -1.28
CA LEU A 22 -9.26 25.01 -2.55
C LEU A 22 -8.37 25.79 -3.53
N PRO A 23 -7.45 25.11 -4.24
CA PRO A 23 -6.84 25.66 -5.45
C PRO A 23 -7.96 26.08 -6.42
N ASN A 24 -7.89 27.29 -6.98
CA ASN A 24 -8.90 27.82 -7.89
C ASN A 24 -9.31 26.76 -8.93
N SER A 25 -10.60 26.47 -9.01
CA SER A 25 -11.16 25.49 -9.96
C SER A 25 -10.95 25.87 -11.44
N SER A 26 -10.54 27.11 -11.73
CA SER A 26 -10.05 27.52 -13.03
C SER A 26 -8.67 26.96 -13.39
N ASP A 27 -7.81 26.65 -12.40
CA ASP A 27 -6.49 26.04 -12.62
C ASP A 27 -6.54 24.51 -12.74
N LEU A 28 -7.62 23.89 -12.25
CA LEU A 28 -7.96 22.47 -12.48
C LEU A 28 -8.22 22.13 -13.97
N SER A 29 -8.37 23.15 -14.83
CA SER A 29 -8.52 22.99 -16.28
C SER A 29 -7.18 22.89 -17.03
N SER A 30 -6.06 23.20 -16.38
CA SER A 30 -4.75 22.82 -16.92
C SER A 30 -4.53 21.35 -16.58
N VAL A 31 -4.84 20.45 -17.53
CA VAL A 31 -4.48 19.04 -17.41
C VAL A 31 -2.96 18.99 -17.26
N MET A 32 -2.48 18.80 -16.02
CA MET A 32 -1.06 18.64 -15.76
C MET A 32 -0.58 17.45 -16.60
N PRO A 33 0.38 17.65 -17.51
CA PRO A 33 0.85 16.56 -18.36
C PRO A 33 1.48 15.49 -17.48
N THR A 34 1.03 14.25 -17.64
CA THR A 34 1.51 13.14 -16.81
C THR A 34 2.98 12.82 -17.12
N PRO A 35 3.90 12.90 -16.15
CA PRO A 35 5.33 12.70 -16.37
C PRO A 35 5.70 11.20 -16.38
N TRP A 36 5.21 10.46 -17.38
CA TRP A 36 5.37 9.00 -17.49
C TRP A 36 6.81 8.52 -17.32
N GLY A 37 7.76 9.17 -17.99
CA GLY A 37 9.18 8.78 -17.91
C GLY A 37 9.76 8.93 -16.50
N GLN A 38 9.40 9.99 -15.77
CA GLN A 38 9.88 10.22 -14.41
C GLN A 38 9.22 9.27 -13.40
N ILE A 39 7.93 8.98 -13.57
CA ILE A 39 7.21 8.01 -12.74
C ILE A 39 7.80 6.60 -12.92
N LEU A 40 7.99 6.16 -14.17
CA LEU A 40 8.50 4.82 -14.49
C LEU A 40 9.99 4.63 -14.21
N THR A 41 10.75 5.70 -14.00
CA THR A 41 12.17 5.62 -13.60
C THR A 41 12.38 5.83 -12.09
N SER A 42 11.33 6.21 -11.36
CA SER A 42 11.38 6.51 -9.93
C SER A 42 11.59 5.25 -9.08
N LYS A 43 12.68 5.22 -8.28
CA LYS A 43 12.97 4.09 -7.36
C LYS A 43 11.87 3.89 -6.31
N PRO A 44 11.35 4.94 -5.64
CA PRO A 44 10.24 4.78 -4.70
C PRO A 44 8.97 4.20 -5.33
N MET A 45 8.69 4.52 -6.60
CA MET A 45 7.53 3.96 -7.31
C MET A 45 7.69 2.45 -7.55
N TRP A 46 8.87 2.00 -7.98
CA TRP A 46 9.14 0.56 -8.12
C TRP A 46 9.13 -0.17 -6.78
N ALA A 47 9.66 0.45 -5.73
CA ALA A 47 9.63 -0.11 -4.39
C ALA A 47 8.19 -0.30 -3.88
N LEU A 48 7.34 0.71 -4.13
CA LEU A 48 5.91 0.67 -3.85
C LEU A 48 5.19 -0.44 -4.62
N LEU A 49 5.46 -0.54 -5.92
CA LEU A 49 4.89 -1.57 -6.78
C LEU A 49 5.25 -2.98 -6.31
N ILE A 50 6.54 -3.23 -6.02
CA ILE A 50 7.02 -4.54 -5.56
C ILE A 50 6.41 -4.91 -4.21
N ALA A 51 6.30 -3.95 -3.29
CA ALA A 51 5.62 -4.16 -2.01
C ALA A 51 4.14 -4.54 -2.19
N HIS A 52 3.45 -3.85 -3.11
CA HIS A 52 2.05 -4.11 -3.43
C HIS A 52 1.87 -5.49 -4.10
N LEU A 53 2.77 -5.87 -5.00
CA LEU A 53 2.76 -7.20 -5.64
C LEU A 53 2.92 -8.33 -4.62
N GLY A 54 3.89 -8.20 -3.72
CA GLY A 54 4.15 -9.18 -2.67
C GLY A 54 3.00 -9.27 -1.67
N GLN A 55 2.41 -8.12 -1.32
CA GLN A 55 1.22 -8.07 -0.48
C GLN A 55 0.05 -8.81 -1.11
N ASN A 56 -0.27 -8.50 -2.37
CA ASN A 56 -1.43 -9.06 -3.04
C ASN A 56 -1.28 -10.57 -3.27
N TRP A 57 -0.08 -11.03 -3.65
CA TRP A 57 0.22 -12.46 -3.69
C TRP A 57 -0.08 -13.13 -2.36
N GLY A 58 0.60 -12.67 -1.31
CA GLY A 58 0.57 -13.34 -0.02
C GLY A 58 -0.79 -13.24 0.65
N TYR A 59 -1.51 -12.13 0.46
CA TYR A 59 -2.84 -11.94 1.01
C TYR A 59 -3.83 -12.85 0.30
N THR A 60 -3.78 -12.93 -1.04
CA THR A 60 -4.70 -13.80 -1.79
C THR A 60 -4.39 -15.27 -1.54
N VAL A 61 -3.12 -15.70 -1.51
CA VAL A 61 -2.77 -17.08 -1.13
C VAL A 61 -3.28 -17.38 0.26
N LEU A 62 -2.95 -16.54 1.25
CA LEU A 62 -3.41 -16.76 2.62
C LEU A 62 -4.93 -16.79 2.70
N PHE A 63 -5.65 -15.87 2.06
CA PHE A 63 -7.11 -15.81 2.11
C PHE A 63 -7.80 -17.00 1.43
N THR A 64 -7.30 -17.44 0.27
CA THR A 64 -7.93 -18.51 -0.53
C THR A 64 -7.55 -19.91 -0.06
N MET A 65 -6.29 -20.11 0.34
CA MET A 65 -5.75 -21.41 0.72
C MET A 65 -6.00 -21.71 2.19
N LEU A 66 -6.19 -20.70 3.02
CA LEU A 66 -6.38 -20.91 4.46
C LEU A 66 -7.63 -21.74 4.79
N PRO A 67 -8.81 -21.49 4.21
CA PRO A 67 -9.97 -22.32 4.49
C PRO A 67 -9.71 -23.77 4.10
N ASN A 68 -9.14 -24.01 2.92
CA ASN A 68 -8.81 -25.37 2.48
C ASN A 68 -7.81 -26.05 3.42
N PHE A 69 -6.77 -25.33 3.88
CA PHE A 69 -5.82 -25.86 4.86
C PHE A 69 -6.48 -26.24 6.20
N LEU A 70 -7.37 -25.38 6.72
CA LEU A 70 -8.09 -25.64 7.97
C LEU A 70 -9.05 -26.84 7.84
N SER A 71 -9.71 -27.00 6.70
CA SER A 71 -10.66 -28.08 6.46
C SER A 71 -9.96 -29.42 6.18
N GLU A 72 -8.97 -29.43 5.30
CA GLU A 72 -8.34 -30.66 4.80
C GLU A 72 -7.26 -31.20 5.75
N ILE A 73 -6.47 -30.33 6.40
CA ILE A 73 -5.37 -30.75 7.28
C ILE A 73 -5.76 -30.75 8.74
N LEU A 74 -6.50 -29.72 9.18
CA LEU A 74 -6.89 -29.57 10.59
C LEU A 74 -8.28 -30.15 10.88
N LEU A 75 -8.98 -30.69 9.86
CA LEU A 75 -10.32 -31.27 9.92
C LEU A 75 -11.32 -30.37 10.66
N TYR A 76 -11.13 -29.06 10.52
CA TYR A 76 -11.97 -28.06 11.16
C TYR A 76 -13.13 -27.73 10.22
N ASP A 77 -14.36 -27.86 10.72
CA ASP A 77 -15.54 -27.54 9.92
C ASP A 77 -15.76 -26.02 9.87
N ILE A 78 -15.25 -25.40 8.81
CA ILE A 78 -15.29 -23.94 8.59
C ILE A 78 -16.70 -23.49 8.20
N SER A 79 -17.54 -24.45 7.79
CA SER A 79 -18.91 -24.26 7.32
C SER A 79 -19.84 -23.60 8.36
N MET A 80 -19.39 -23.43 9.61
CA MET A 80 -20.23 -23.04 10.74
C MET A 80 -19.77 -21.82 11.55
N ASP A 81 -18.75 -21.05 11.11
CA ASP A 81 -18.26 -19.95 11.96
C ASP A 81 -18.07 -18.60 11.25
N GLY A 82 -19.18 -18.09 10.70
CA GLY A 82 -19.28 -16.69 10.27
C GLY A 82 -19.02 -15.70 11.41
N LEU A 83 -19.23 -16.11 12.67
CA LEU A 83 -18.91 -15.32 13.85
C LEU A 83 -17.39 -15.14 13.96
N THR A 84 -16.61 -16.22 13.88
CA THR A 84 -15.14 -16.14 13.91
C THR A 84 -14.58 -15.32 12.74
N SER A 85 -15.11 -15.48 11.53
CA SER A 85 -14.68 -14.65 10.39
C SER A 85 -14.98 -13.16 10.62
N SER A 86 -16.19 -12.83 11.11
CA SER A 86 -16.55 -11.45 11.43
C SER A 86 -15.70 -10.84 12.55
N LEU A 87 -15.32 -11.66 13.54
CA LEU A 87 -14.45 -11.24 14.65
C LEU A 87 -13.06 -10.84 14.16
N ILE A 88 -12.49 -11.57 13.20
CA ILE A 88 -11.17 -11.25 12.64
C ILE A 88 -11.20 -9.89 11.93
N TYR A 89 -12.23 -9.62 11.12
CA TYR A 89 -12.38 -8.32 10.44
C TYR A 89 -12.71 -7.18 11.39
N LEU A 90 -13.51 -7.43 12.43
CA LEU A 90 -13.79 -6.44 13.48
C LEU A 90 -12.50 -6.09 14.24
N LEU A 91 -11.70 -7.09 14.60
CA LEU A 91 -10.41 -6.88 15.23
C LEU A 91 -9.47 -6.08 14.32
N MET A 92 -9.43 -6.40 13.03
CA MET A 92 -8.66 -5.65 12.04
C MET A 92 -9.10 -4.19 11.99
N CYS A 93 -10.40 -3.91 12.02
CA CYS A 93 -10.94 -2.54 12.04
C CYS A 93 -10.51 -1.78 13.30
N VAL A 94 -10.68 -2.38 14.48
CA VAL A 94 -10.28 -1.78 15.77
C VAL A 94 -8.77 -1.51 15.80
N LEU A 95 -7.95 -2.47 15.38
CA LEU A 95 -6.50 -2.26 15.33
C LEU A 95 -6.10 -1.21 14.31
N THR A 96 -6.77 -1.13 13.16
CA THR A 96 -6.49 -0.08 12.16
C THR A 96 -6.69 1.29 12.78
N VAL A 97 -7.77 1.52 13.54
CA VAL A 97 -8.02 2.80 14.23
C VAL A 97 -6.93 3.10 15.27
N ILE A 98 -6.56 2.10 16.09
CA ILE A 98 -5.52 2.26 17.11
C ILE A 98 -4.17 2.58 16.45
N PHE A 99 -3.80 1.84 15.40
CA PHE A 99 -2.55 2.05 14.68
C PHE A 99 -2.52 3.40 13.97
N SER A 100 -3.65 3.85 13.39
CA SER A 100 -3.77 5.21 12.83
C SER A 100 -3.51 6.26 13.90
N TRP A 101 -4.15 6.15 15.07
CA TRP A 101 -3.93 7.10 16.16
C TRP A 101 -2.47 7.14 16.64
N ILE A 102 -1.81 5.97 16.76
CA ILE A 102 -0.39 5.88 17.10
C ILE A 102 0.47 6.55 16.00
N THR A 103 0.14 6.31 14.74
CA THR A 103 0.84 6.88 13.58
C THR A 103 0.77 8.40 13.60
N ASP A 104 -0.45 8.94 13.73
CA ASP A 104 -0.70 10.38 13.74
C ASP A 104 0.02 11.02 14.94
N TYR A 105 -0.04 10.40 16.13
CA TYR A 105 0.69 10.86 17.30
C TYR A 105 2.21 10.93 17.07
N CYS A 106 2.80 9.89 16.45
CA CYS A 106 4.23 9.86 16.13
C CYS A 106 4.65 10.94 15.13
N ILE A 107 3.80 11.20 14.13
CA ILE A 107 4.03 12.21 13.09
C ILE A 107 3.89 13.62 13.68
N ASP A 108 2.80 13.89 14.40
CA ASP A 108 2.49 15.21 14.99
C ASP A 108 3.55 15.66 16.00
N ARG A 109 4.08 14.71 16.78
CA ARG A 109 5.17 14.96 17.74
C ARG A 109 6.55 14.97 17.08
N ARG A 110 6.63 14.79 15.76
CA ARG A 110 7.89 14.72 14.98
C ARG A 110 8.89 13.73 15.57
N LEU A 111 8.41 12.63 16.14
CA LEU A 111 9.26 11.60 16.76
C LEU A 111 10.03 10.82 15.70
N LEU A 112 9.40 10.61 14.55
CA LEU A 112 9.94 9.86 13.41
C LEU A 112 9.61 10.59 12.11
N SER A 113 10.44 10.42 11.08
CA SER A 113 10.10 10.90 9.74
C SER A 113 8.97 10.06 9.13
N LEU A 114 8.18 10.65 8.24
CA LEU A 114 7.07 9.97 7.57
C LEU A 114 7.54 8.67 6.89
N THR A 115 8.67 8.74 6.18
CA THR A 115 9.29 7.57 5.53
C THR A 115 9.59 6.44 6.51
N ILE A 116 10.09 6.74 7.71
CA ILE A 116 10.38 5.72 8.73
C ILE A 116 9.08 5.12 9.26
N VAL A 117 8.06 5.96 9.54
CA VAL A 117 6.75 5.49 10.00
C VAL A 117 6.11 4.54 8.98
N ARG A 118 6.11 4.91 7.69
CA ARG A 118 5.59 4.05 6.62
C ARG A 118 6.35 2.73 6.54
N LYS A 119 7.68 2.75 6.66
CA LYS A 119 8.52 1.53 6.63
C LYS A 119 8.25 0.62 7.83
N ILE A 120 8.04 1.17 9.02
CA ILE A 120 7.74 0.40 10.23
C ILE A 120 6.41 -0.33 10.07
N TRP A 121 5.35 0.38 9.69
CA TRP A 121 4.03 -0.25 9.51
C TRP A 121 4.00 -1.27 8.39
N ASN A 122 4.66 -0.96 7.27
CA ASN A 122 4.81 -1.91 6.17
C ASN A 122 5.58 -3.16 6.60
N SER A 123 6.66 -3.00 7.37
CA SER A 123 7.45 -4.13 7.86
C SER A 123 6.69 -4.97 8.88
N LEU A 124 5.95 -4.31 9.78
CA LEU A 124 5.12 -5.01 10.76
C LEU A 124 4.06 -5.87 10.07
N ALA A 125 3.43 -5.37 9.01
CA ALA A 125 2.45 -6.12 8.24
C ALA A 125 3.08 -7.27 7.45
N HIS A 126 4.05 -6.98 6.56
CA HIS A 126 4.63 -7.99 5.66
C HIS A 126 5.48 -9.02 6.40
N TRP A 127 6.42 -8.59 7.23
CA TRP A 127 7.27 -9.54 7.96
C TRP A 127 6.51 -10.21 9.10
N GLY A 128 5.50 -9.55 9.68
CA GLY A 128 4.55 -10.20 10.59
C GLY A 128 3.79 -11.33 9.89
N ALA A 129 3.22 -11.07 8.71
CA ALA A 129 2.54 -12.09 7.93
C ALA A 129 3.48 -13.24 7.50
N ALA A 130 4.69 -12.91 7.05
CA ALA A 130 5.71 -13.92 6.71
C ALA A 130 6.05 -14.80 7.91
N MET A 131 6.29 -14.20 9.08
CA MET A 131 6.59 -14.93 10.31
C MET A 131 5.43 -15.83 10.71
N SER A 132 4.18 -15.34 10.64
CA SER A 132 3.01 -16.14 10.95
C SER A 132 2.85 -17.34 10.01
N LEU A 133 3.11 -17.18 8.71
CA LEU A 133 3.12 -18.29 7.75
C LEU A 133 4.20 -19.32 8.06
N LEU A 134 5.39 -18.89 8.49
CA LEU A 134 6.46 -19.80 8.93
C LEU A 134 6.06 -20.54 10.22
N LEU A 135 5.51 -19.83 11.21
CA LEU A 135 5.09 -20.42 12.48
C LEU A 135 3.94 -21.41 12.29
N LEU A 136 3.02 -21.14 11.37
CA LEU A 136 1.92 -22.05 11.01
C LEU A 136 2.44 -23.48 10.72
N THR A 137 3.61 -23.59 10.09
CA THR A 137 4.21 -24.88 9.76
C THR A 137 4.58 -25.73 10.99
N PHE A 138 4.87 -25.10 12.12
CA PHE A 138 5.19 -25.77 13.39
C PHE A 138 3.93 -26.03 14.23
N THR A 139 2.96 -25.12 14.18
CA THR A 139 1.76 -25.15 15.04
C THR A 139 0.57 -25.93 14.46
N ALA A 140 0.68 -26.47 13.25
CA ALA A 140 -0.39 -27.24 12.59
C ALA A 140 -0.75 -28.58 13.29
N SER A 141 -0.28 -28.82 14.51
CA SER A 141 -0.76 -29.89 15.40
C SER A 141 -1.85 -29.42 16.37
N SER A 142 -2.10 -28.11 16.48
CA SER A 142 -3.16 -27.54 17.33
C SER A 142 -4.01 -26.53 16.54
N ASN A 143 -5.32 -26.82 16.45
CA ASN A 143 -6.29 -25.99 15.73
C ASN A 143 -6.39 -24.59 16.36
N THR A 144 -6.42 -24.49 17.69
CA THR A 144 -6.53 -23.22 18.40
C THR A 144 -5.31 -22.32 18.19
N ALA A 145 -4.10 -22.88 18.24
CA ALA A 145 -2.88 -22.12 18.05
C ALA A 145 -2.74 -21.62 16.60
N THR A 146 -3.15 -22.45 15.64
CA THR A 146 -3.21 -22.12 14.22
C THR A 146 -4.16 -20.94 13.98
N LEU A 147 -5.41 -21.02 14.48
CA LEU A 147 -6.40 -19.95 14.34
C LEU A 147 -5.95 -18.65 15.01
N ALA A 148 -5.33 -18.73 16.18
CA ALA A 148 -4.80 -17.54 16.87
C ALA A 148 -3.68 -16.85 16.07
N LEU A 149 -2.72 -17.62 15.53
CA LEU A 149 -1.63 -17.07 14.71
C LEU A 149 -2.15 -16.41 13.43
N LEU A 150 -3.15 -17.01 12.79
CA LEU A 150 -3.75 -16.47 11.58
C LEU A 150 -4.54 -15.19 11.87
N THR A 151 -5.28 -15.18 12.99
CA THR A 151 -5.98 -13.97 13.46
C THR A 151 -4.98 -12.84 13.70
N ILE A 152 -3.87 -13.11 14.38
CA ILE A 152 -2.80 -12.13 14.60
C ILE A 152 -2.20 -11.68 13.26
N ALA A 153 -1.96 -12.60 12.32
CA ALA A 153 -1.42 -12.26 11.00
C ALA A 153 -2.33 -11.30 10.23
N LEU A 154 -3.63 -11.57 10.17
CA LEU A 154 -4.62 -10.68 9.54
C LEU A 154 -4.72 -9.34 10.28
N ALA A 155 -4.65 -9.37 11.60
CA ALA A 155 -4.75 -8.17 12.43
C ALA A 155 -3.53 -7.26 12.21
N LEU A 156 -2.31 -7.80 12.12
CA LEU A 156 -1.08 -7.06 11.78
C LEU A 156 -1.13 -6.50 10.36
N ASN A 157 -1.87 -7.15 9.46
CA ASN A 157 -2.03 -6.69 8.07
C ASN A 157 -2.74 -5.32 7.97
N SER A 158 -3.41 -4.86 9.03
CA SER A 158 -3.91 -3.47 9.12
C SER A 158 -2.81 -2.42 8.90
N GLY A 159 -1.55 -2.74 9.23
CA GLY A 159 -0.39 -1.88 8.99
C GLY A 159 -0.16 -1.55 7.52
N VAL A 160 -0.68 -2.35 6.57
CA VAL A 160 -0.60 -2.06 5.13
C VAL A 160 -1.23 -0.71 4.77
N TYR A 161 -2.39 -0.40 5.37
CA TYR A 161 -3.11 0.85 5.11
C TYR A 161 -2.30 2.08 5.53
N LEU A 162 -1.52 1.93 6.60
CA LEU A 162 -0.64 2.95 7.15
C LEU A 162 0.76 2.94 6.54
N GLY A 163 1.13 1.87 5.83
CA GLY A 163 2.41 1.68 5.17
C GLY A 163 2.35 2.09 3.71
N PHE A 164 2.44 1.12 2.80
CA PHE A 164 2.52 1.41 1.36
C PHE A 164 1.24 2.00 0.77
N MET A 165 0.05 1.67 1.30
CA MET A 165 -1.20 2.17 0.69
C MET A 165 -1.30 3.69 0.78
N ALA A 166 -1.05 4.27 1.97
CA ALA A 166 -0.98 5.71 2.16
C ALA A 166 0.19 6.37 1.40
N ASN A 167 1.28 5.61 1.16
CA ASN A 167 2.47 6.13 0.50
C ASN A 167 2.25 6.61 -0.95
N HIS A 168 1.18 6.18 -1.63
CA HIS A 168 0.81 6.72 -2.95
C HIS A 168 0.50 8.22 -2.88
N ILE A 169 -0.21 8.64 -1.83
CA ILE A 169 -0.56 10.03 -1.58
C ILE A 169 0.69 10.80 -1.16
N ASP A 170 1.51 10.21 -0.28
CA ASP A 170 2.74 10.84 0.21
C ASP A 170 3.75 11.10 -0.94
N LEU A 171 3.87 10.16 -1.90
CA LEU A 171 4.78 10.27 -3.04
C LEU A 171 4.35 11.35 -4.04
N SER A 172 3.06 11.46 -4.34
CA SER A 172 2.54 12.49 -5.23
C SER A 172 1.05 12.70 -4.99
N PRO A 173 0.65 13.75 -4.26
CA PRO A 173 -0.75 14.09 -4.06
C PRO A 173 -1.50 14.33 -5.39
N ASN A 174 -0.85 14.94 -6.38
CA ASN A 174 -1.46 15.26 -7.68
C ASN A 174 -1.72 14.02 -8.55
N PHE A 175 -0.85 13.01 -8.46
CA PHE A 175 -0.94 11.78 -9.26
C PHE A 175 -1.28 10.54 -8.41
N ALA A 176 -1.71 10.70 -7.15
CA ALA A 176 -1.94 9.60 -6.21
C ALA A 176 -2.90 8.53 -6.77
N GLY A 177 -4.00 8.98 -7.39
CA GLY A 177 -4.99 8.09 -8.02
C GLY A 177 -4.41 7.31 -9.22
N LEU A 178 -3.54 7.95 -10.01
CA LEU A 178 -2.84 7.31 -11.12
C LEU A 178 -1.87 6.25 -10.61
N LEU A 179 -1.04 6.59 -9.61
CA LEU A 179 -0.08 5.66 -9.02
C LEU A 179 -0.80 4.44 -8.43
N MET A 180 -1.86 4.67 -7.66
CA MET A 180 -2.69 3.61 -7.08
C MET A 180 -3.32 2.74 -8.18
N GLY A 181 -3.83 3.35 -9.26
CA GLY A 181 -4.38 2.62 -10.40
C GLY A 181 -3.36 1.70 -11.07
N ILE A 182 -2.14 2.20 -11.32
CA ILE A 182 -1.05 1.41 -11.91
C ILE A 182 -0.65 0.26 -10.98
N THR A 183 -0.34 0.56 -9.71
CA THR A 183 0.13 -0.49 -8.78
C THR A 183 -0.95 -1.52 -8.52
N ASN A 184 -2.21 -1.11 -8.33
CA ASN A 184 -3.33 -2.02 -8.11
C ASN A 184 -3.54 -2.94 -9.32
N SER A 185 -3.54 -2.39 -10.54
CA SER A 185 -3.74 -3.18 -11.77
C SER A 185 -2.68 -4.26 -11.94
N VAL A 186 -1.41 -3.90 -11.77
CA VAL A 186 -0.30 -4.87 -11.87
C VAL A 186 -0.34 -5.86 -10.70
N SER A 187 -0.72 -5.41 -9.50
CA SER A 187 -0.81 -6.27 -8.32
C SER A 187 -1.90 -7.34 -8.40
N ASN A 188 -3.02 -7.07 -9.08
CA ASN A 188 -4.07 -8.08 -9.29
C ASN A 188 -3.59 -9.26 -10.15
N ILE A 189 -2.60 -9.06 -11.02
CA ILE A 189 -1.95 -10.17 -11.75
C ILE A 189 -1.28 -11.11 -10.74
N SER A 190 -0.61 -10.55 -9.73
CA SER A 190 0.00 -11.32 -8.64
C SER A 190 -1.03 -12.06 -7.80
N SER A 191 -2.16 -11.41 -7.49
CA SER A 191 -3.30 -12.05 -6.79
C SER A 191 -3.86 -13.24 -7.55
N PHE A 192 -3.95 -13.15 -8.88
CA PHE A 192 -4.38 -14.27 -9.72
C PHE A 192 -3.35 -15.42 -9.75
N LEU A 193 -2.06 -15.08 -9.90
CA LEU A 193 -1.00 -16.07 -9.98
C LEU A 193 -0.78 -16.85 -8.67
N GLY A 194 -1.00 -16.21 -7.52
CA GLY A 194 -0.78 -16.82 -6.20
C GLY A 194 -1.48 -18.17 -6.01
N PRO A 195 -2.82 -18.22 -6.08
CA PRO A 195 -3.58 -19.46 -5.97
C PRO A 195 -3.26 -20.46 -7.09
N VAL A 196 -3.04 -19.99 -8.33
CA VAL A 196 -2.73 -20.86 -9.48
C VAL A 196 -1.41 -21.61 -9.24
N VAL A 197 -0.35 -20.90 -8.86
CA VAL A 197 0.95 -21.53 -8.56
C VAL A 197 0.85 -22.44 -7.35
N SER A 198 0.12 -22.02 -6.32
CA SER A 198 -0.08 -22.85 -5.12
C SER A 198 -0.85 -24.13 -5.43
N GLY A 199 -1.85 -24.09 -6.30
CA GLY A 199 -2.60 -25.26 -6.77
C GLY A 199 -1.80 -26.21 -7.66
N PHE A 200 -0.73 -25.74 -8.32
CA PHE A 200 0.21 -26.64 -9.00
C PHE A 200 1.19 -27.32 -8.04
N ILE A 201 1.44 -26.72 -6.89
CA ILE A 201 2.33 -27.27 -5.85
C ILE A 201 1.59 -28.27 -4.97
N ILE A 202 0.33 -27.97 -4.64
CA ILE A 202 -0.55 -28.83 -3.84
C ILE A 202 -1.27 -29.77 -4.79
N THR A 203 -0.67 -30.94 -4.98
CA THR A 203 -1.22 -32.04 -5.80
C THR A 203 -2.11 -32.97 -4.97
N GLU A 204 -1.80 -33.12 -3.69
CA GLU A 204 -2.60 -33.88 -2.73
C GLU A 204 -3.01 -32.96 -1.57
N ASP A 205 -4.31 -32.67 -1.46
CA ASP A 205 -4.84 -31.75 -0.45
C ASP A 205 -4.54 -32.19 1.00
N THR A 206 -4.33 -33.48 1.22
CA THR A 206 -3.96 -34.05 2.53
C THR A 206 -2.45 -33.99 2.84
N ASN A 207 -1.60 -33.69 1.85
CA ASN A 207 -0.15 -33.70 2.02
C ASN A 207 0.36 -32.40 2.62
N ARG A 208 0.53 -32.38 3.95
CA ARG A 208 1.07 -31.23 4.71
C ARG A 208 2.36 -30.64 4.15
N LYS A 209 3.25 -31.43 3.54
CA LYS A 209 4.54 -30.92 3.03
C LYS A 209 4.34 -29.98 1.84
N GLU A 210 3.36 -30.25 0.97
CA GLU A 210 3.07 -29.43 -0.22
C GLU A 210 2.52 -28.06 0.18
N TRP A 211 1.61 -28.05 1.16
CA TRP A 211 1.10 -26.82 1.78
C TRP A 211 2.21 -25.98 2.42
N MET A 212 3.15 -26.64 3.12
CA MET A 212 4.30 -25.95 3.71
C MET A 212 5.19 -25.30 2.64
N ILE A 213 5.39 -25.95 1.49
CA ILE A 213 6.16 -25.37 0.37
C ILE A 213 5.47 -24.10 -0.15
N ALA A 214 4.14 -24.13 -0.35
CA ALA A 214 3.38 -22.95 -0.78
C ALA A 214 3.47 -21.79 0.24
N PHE A 215 3.43 -22.10 1.53
CA PHE A 215 3.60 -21.09 2.59
C PHE A 215 5.04 -20.55 2.65
N TYR A 216 6.06 -21.38 2.45
CA TYR A 216 7.45 -20.90 2.38
C TYR A 216 7.70 -19.96 1.21
N ILE A 217 7.14 -20.27 0.03
CA ILE A 217 7.21 -19.38 -1.14
C ILE A 217 6.53 -18.04 -0.84
N SER A 218 5.33 -18.08 -0.24
CA SER A 218 4.59 -16.86 0.11
C SER A 218 5.32 -16.02 1.17
N ALA A 219 5.91 -16.66 2.18
CA ALA A 219 6.73 -15.99 3.20
C ALA A 219 7.97 -15.33 2.58
N ALA A 220 8.63 -16.00 1.63
CA ALA A 220 9.75 -15.41 0.91
C ALA A 220 9.32 -14.17 0.09
N ILE A 221 8.21 -14.25 -0.63
CA ILE A 221 7.66 -13.13 -1.41
C ILE A 221 7.32 -11.94 -0.50
N TYR A 222 6.68 -12.16 0.65
CA TYR A 222 6.44 -11.11 1.64
C TYR A 222 7.75 -10.49 2.15
N PHE A 223 8.73 -11.33 2.48
CA PHE A 223 10.02 -10.88 3.01
C PHE A 223 10.76 -10.00 2.00
N PHE A 224 10.91 -10.47 0.76
CA PHE A 224 11.57 -9.73 -0.32
C PHE A 224 10.80 -8.47 -0.72
N GLY A 225 9.46 -8.56 -0.82
CA GLY A 225 8.61 -7.42 -1.15
C GLY A 225 8.80 -6.26 -0.17
N ASN A 226 8.81 -6.56 1.13
CA ASN A 226 9.08 -5.55 2.15
C ASN A 226 10.54 -5.12 2.20
N LEU A 227 11.50 -6.03 2.00
CA LEU A 227 12.92 -5.67 1.98
C LEU A 227 13.21 -4.59 0.94
N VAL A 228 12.65 -4.73 -0.27
CA VAL A 228 12.77 -3.71 -1.32
C VAL A 228 12.15 -2.38 -0.88
N PHE A 229 10.98 -2.41 -0.23
CA PHE A 229 10.34 -1.20 0.30
C PHE A 229 11.15 -0.52 1.40
N VAL A 230 11.75 -1.29 2.30
CA VAL A 230 12.61 -0.76 3.37
C VAL A 230 13.86 -0.10 2.80
N LEU A 231 14.46 -0.69 1.76
CA LEU A 231 15.69 -0.18 1.13
C LEU A 231 15.43 1.05 0.24
N PHE A 232 14.40 1.00 -0.60
CA PHE A 232 14.20 1.99 -1.68
C PHE A 232 12.93 2.84 -1.55
N GLY A 233 12.03 2.49 -0.63
CA GLY A 233 10.81 3.26 -0.36
C GLY A 233 11.13 4.63 0.25
N SER A 234 10.36 5.62 -0.18
CA SER A 234 10.31 6.97 0.40
C SER A 234 8.85 7.43 0.47
N ALA A 235 8.57 8.29 1.45
CA ALA A 235 7.32 9.02 1.61
C ALA A 235 7.51 10.53 1.39
N ASP A 236 8.66 10.94 0.83
CA ASP A 236 8.88 12.32 0.42
C ASP A 236 8.20 12.57 -0.93
N VAL A 237 7.59 13.75 -1.08
CA VAL A 237 6.96 14.17 -2.33
C VAL A 237 8.00 14.17 -3.45
N GLN A 238 7.68 13.45 -4.53
CA GLN A 238 8.60 13.27 -5.65
C GLN A 238 8.66 14.53 -6.53
N PRO A 239 9.81 14.81 -7.17
CA PRO A 239 9.98 16.03 -8.00
C PRO A 239 8.94 16.17 -9.12
N TRP A 240 8.51 15.05 -9.68
CA TRP A 240 7.51 15.00 -10.74
C TRP A 240 6.06 15.23 -10.28
N ASN A 241 5.82 15.54 -9.00
CA ASN A 241 4.48 15.88 -8.52
C ASN A 241 3.91 17.15 -9.20
N ASP A 242 4.76 18.15 -9.48
CA ASP A 242 4.37 19.44 -10.05
C ASP A 242 5.16 19.76 -11.33
N PRO A 243 4.77 19.18 -12.50
CA PRO A 243 5.51 19.38 -13.75
C PRO A 243 5.50 20.83 -14.25
N ILE A 244 4.44 21.60 -13.94
CA ILE A 244 4.29 23.01 -14.36
C ILE A 244 5.36 23.90 -13.69
N ASN A 245 5.66 23.65 -12.42
CA ASN A 245 6.70 24.41 -11.70
C ASN A 245 8.11 24.13 -12.27
N GLU A 246 8.37 22.91 -12.77
CA GLU A 246 9.64 22.58 -13.43
C GLU A 246 9.77 23.27 -14.79
N GLU A 247 8.74 23.28 -15.63
CA GLU A 247 8.75 23.98 -16.92
C GLU A 247 8.91 25.50 -16.76
N GLU A 248 8.24 26.11 -15.78
CA GLU A 248 8.45 27.53 -15.46
C GLU A 248 9.88 27.80 -14.97
N LYS A 249 10.45 26.94 -14.11
CA LYS A 249 11.84 27.06 -13.65
C LYS A 249 12.80 26.98 -14.82
N ASN A 250 12.64 25.98 -15.69
CA ASN A 250 13.48 25.76 -16.85
C ASN A 250 13.35 26.90 -17.86
N THR A 251 12.15 27.44 -18.06
CA THR A 251 11.92 28.62 -18.91
C THR A 251 12.58 29.87 -18.34
N LYS A 252 12.50 30.09 -17.01
CA LYS A 252 13.17 31.22 -16.34
C LYS A 252 14.69 31.11 -16.42
N ILE A 253 15.26 29.91 -16.23
CA ILE A 253 16.71 29.64 -16.37
C ILE A 253 17.18 29.87 -17.81
N THR A 254 16.43 29.38 -18.80
CA THR A 254 16.76 29.57 -20.22
C THR A 254 16.74 31.06 -20.61
N LYS A 255 15.76 31.82 -20.13
CA LYS A 255 15.69 33.29 -20.33
C LYS A 255 16.84 34.04 -19.65
N TYR A 256 17.32 33.56 -18.50
CA TYR A 256 18.46 34.15 -17.80
C TYR A 256 19.78 33.89 -18.54
N ASN A 257 20.00 32.66 -19.00
CA ASN A 257 21.20 32.29 -19.76
C ASN A 257 21.27 33.03 -21.10
N THR A 258 20.16 33.08 -21.85
CA THR A 258 20.12 33.88 -23.09
C THR A 258 20.41 35.35 -22.84
N LYS A 259 19.87 35.98 -21.77
CA LYS A 259 20.23 37.36 -21.41
C LYS A 259 21.70 37.54 -21.03
N SER A 260 22.30 36.57 -20.34
CA SER A 260 23.73 36.61 -19.99
C SER A 260 24.62 36.52 -21.24
N ASP A 261 24.26 35.67 -22.20
CA ASP A 261 25.02 35.51 -23.44
C ASP A 261 25.04 36.81 -24.27
N TYR A 262 23.93 37.57 -24.29
CA TYR A 262 23.89 38.90 -24.95
C TYR A 262 24.77 39.96 -24.27
N VAL A 263 25.00 39.88 -22.95
CA VAL A 263 25.82 40.85 -22.20
C VAL A 263 27.32 40.53 -22.34
N THR A 264 27.67 39.29 -22.67
CA THR A 264 29.07 38.86 -22.80
C THR A 264 29.60 38.98 -24.23
N SER A 265 28.73 39.27 -25.21
CA SER A 265 29.06 39.42 -26.63
C SER A 265 29.20 40.88 -27.11
N ILE A 266 29.27 41.85 -26.19
CA ILE A 266 29.50 43.28 -26.45
C ILE A 266 30.86 43.66 -25.85
#